data_AF-A0A0A6VIH0-F1
#
_entry.id   AF-A0A0A6VIH0-F1
#
_cell.length_a   1.000
_cell.length_b   1.000
_cell.length_c   1.000
_cell.angle_alpha   90.00
_cell.angle_beta   90.00
_cell.angle_gamma   90.00
#
_symmetry.space_group_name_H-M   'P 1'
#
loop_
_entity.id
_entity.type
_entity.pdbx_description
1 polymer ?
#
loop_
_entity_poly.entity_id
_entity_poly.type
_entity_poly.pdbx_seq_one_letter_code
_entity_poly.pdbx_strand_id
1 'polypeptide(L)'
;MCGLFEEQMPLPARNVAIDAQDLYYTLKTIRTALTYNPNITHCIISFAYYFWGYDLSLSTSIYQYKRVTEVNYPVFKDKHNFSGDPIGETQTFLTSITSLKKSLFSFETWAGQYIDIIKNNLADSHYFPYPREDSEVLKHDDVTNREKALERAESHNKFFKYTSTVKENQKLFADFLKEMNNYGIKILLYVPPVTEFYRNSINPCLISDFYACMEPLKANYHFKLIDLFNSDAFENTDFADYDHLNDLGARKLAEILVHELEF
;
A
#
# COMPACT_ATOMS: atom_id res chain seq x y z
N MET A 1 -0.29 -5.43 7.01
CA MET A 1 -1.74 -5.14 6.78
C MET A 1 -1.98 -4.84 5.31
N CYS A 2 -2.99 -5.44 4.66
CA CYS A 2 -3.37 -5.07 3.28
C CYS A 2 -4.73 -4.33 3.26
N GLY A 3 -4.68 -3.00 3.20
CA GLY A 3 -5.82 -2.14 2.87
C GLY A 3 -6.93 -2.03 3.93
N LEU A 4 -8.00 -1.32 3.56
CA LEU A 4 -9.18 -1.06 4.40
C LEU A 4 -10.25 -2.13 4.18
N PHE A 5 -11.19 -2.25 5.12
CA PHE A 5 -12.36 -3.12 4.94
C PHE A 5 -13.36 -2.48 3.98
N GLU A 6 -13.77 -3.22 2.95
CA GLU A 6 -14.70 -2.74 1.92
C GLU A 6 -16.06 -2.39 2.51
N GLU A 7 -16.52 -3.18 3.48
CA GLU A 7 -17.83 -3.10 4.11
C GLU A 7 -18.02 -1.85 4.97
N GLN A 8 -16.93 -1.17 5.34
CA GLN A 8 -16.98 0.08 6.10
C GLN A 8 -17.07 1.32 5.22
N MET A 9 -16.92 1.19 3.90
CA MET A 9 -16.93 2.33 3.00
C MET A 9 -18.37 2.79 2.72
N PRO A 10 -18.63 4.11 2.64
CA PRO A 10 -19.97 4.66 2.42
C PRO A 10 -20.47 4.46 0.98
N LEU A 11 -19.56 4.14 0.06
CA LEU A 11 -19.83 3.85 -1.35
C LEU A 11 -19.39 2.42 -1.66
N PRO A 12 -19.94 1.78 -2.71
CA PRO A 12 -19.42 0.51 -3.21
C PRO A 12 -17.91 0.59 -3.42
N ALA A 13 -17.15 -0.20 -2.65
CA ALA A 13 -15.70 -0.12 -2.60
C ALA A 13 -15.06 -1.47 -2.88
N ARG A 14 -13.79 -1.43 -3.30
CA ARG A 14 -12.96 -2.60 -3.53
C ARG A 14 -11.57 -2.37 -2.96
N ASN A 15 -11.11 -3.28 -2.10
CA ASN A 15 -9.76 -3.30 -1.60
C ASN A 15 -8.88 -4.03 -2.61
N VAL A 16 -8.07 -3.25 -3.32
CA VAL A 16 -7.12 -3.75 -4.32
C VAL A 16 -5.68 -3.78 -3.78
N ALA A 17 -5.48 -3.57 -2.47
CA ALA A 17 -4.16 -3.59 -1.87
C ALA A 17 -3.59 -5.02 -1.88
N ILE A 18 -2.36 -5.12 -2.38
CA ILE A 18 -1.58 -6.36 -2.37
C ILE A 18 -0.41 -6.14 -1.43
N ASP A 19 0.02 -7.19 -0.73
CA ASP A 19 1.10 -7.05 0.22
C ASP A 19 2.42 -6.65 -0.47
N ALA A 20 3.16 -5.75 0.19
CA ALA A 20 4.47 -5.26 -0.22
C ALA A 20 4.50 -4.65 -1.64
N GLN A 21 3.60 -3.69 -1.89
CA GLN A 21 3.64 -2.82 -3.07
C GLN A 21 4.44 -1.54 -2.80
N ASP A 22 5.12 -1.04 -3.83
CA ASP A 22 5.68 0.31 -3.86
C ASP A 22 4.72 1.28 -4.56
N LEU A 23 5.17 2.53 -4.72
CA LEU A 23 4.41 3.54 -5.43
C LEU A 23 4.08 3.10 -6.86
N TYR A 24 5.07 2.64 -7.63
CA TYR A 24 4.89 2.28 -9.03
C TYR A 24 3.77 1.25 -9.25
N TYR A 25 3.82 0.14 -8.51
CA TYR A 25 2.82 -0.92 -8.62
C TYR A 25 1.46 -0.50 -8.04
N THR A 26 1.43 0.37 -7.03
CA THR A 26 0.19 1.00 -6.54
C THR A 26 -0.50 1.80 -7.64
N LEU A 27 0.24 2.66 -8.36
CA LEU A 27 -0.33 3.47 -9.45
C LEU A 27 -0.81 2.60 -10.62
N LYS A 28 -0.08 1.52 -10.96
CA LYS A 28 -0.53 0.55 -11.96
C LYS A 28 -1.80 -0.19 -11.53
N THR A 29 -1.91 -0.54 -10.26
CA THR A 29 -3.10 -1.20 -9.70
C THR A 29 -4.33 -0.32 -9.90
N ILE A 30 -4.23 0.97 -9.56
CA ILE A 30 -5.34 1.92 -9.70
C ILE A 30 -5.73 2.13 -11.17
N ARG A 31 -4.75 2.34 -12.06
CA ARG A 31 -5.00 2.46 -13.51
C ARG A 31 -5.67 1.21 -14.10
N THR A 32 -5.25 0.03 -13.63
CA THR A 32 -5.88 -1.23 -14.02
C THR A 32 -7.32 -1.28 -13.54
N ALA A 33 -7.58 -0.94 -12.27
CA ALA A 33 -8.94 -0.89 -11.72
C ALA A 33 -9.86 0.04 -12.52
N LEU A 34 -9.37 1.22 -12.91
CA LEU A 34 -10.12 2.19 -13.73
C LEU A 34 -10.45 1.68 -15.13
N THR A 35 -9.57 0.86 -15.71
CA THR A 35 -9.83 0.23 -17.01
C THR A 35 -10.99 -0.77 -16.93
N TYR A 36 -11.12 -1.47 -15.80
CA TYR A 36 -12.22 -2.42 -15.58
C TYR A 36 -13.51 -1.75 -15.08
N ASN A 37 -13.39 -0.67 -14.32
CA ASN A 37 -14.52 0.11 -13.86
C ASN A 37 -14.25 1.62 -14.01
N PRO A 38 -14.70 2.24 -15.11
CA PRO A 38 -14.51 3.68 -15.33
C PRO A 38 -15.39 4.55 -14.41
N ASN A 39 -16.31 3.96 -13.62
CA ASN A 39 -17.18 4.69 -12.69
C ASN A 39 -16.52 4.91 -11.31
N ILE A 40 -15.28 4.50 -11.10
CA ILE A 40 -14.56 4.78 -9.85
C ILE A 40 -14.38 6.30 -9.72
N THR A 41 -14.87 6.86 -8.61
CA THR A 41 -14.82 8.30 -8.34
C THR A 41 -13.82 8.68 -7.25
N HIS A 42 -13.42 7.72 -6.42
CA HIS A 42 -12.52 7.94 -5.27
C HIS A 42 -11.44 6.86 -5.24
N CYS A 43 -10.22 7.26 -4.86
CA CYS A 43 -9.13 6.34 -4.54
C CYS A 43 -8.53 6.73 -3.20
N ILE A 44 -8.46 5.77 -2.27
CA ILE A 44 -7.81 5.92 -0.97
C ILE A 44 -6.48 5.18 -1.02
N ILE A 45 -5.38 5.87 -0.73
CA ILE A 45 -4.02 5.35 -0.90
C ILE A 45 -3.25 5.52 0.41
N SER A 46 -2.76 4.41 0.97
CA SER A 46 -1.75 4.45 2.04
C SER A 46 -0.45 4.96 1.47
N PHE A 47 0.13 5.99 2.10
CA PHE A 47 1.25 6.73 1.54
C PHE A 47 2.26 7.06 2.64
N ALA A 48 3.05 6.04 3.03
CA ALA A 48 4.05 6.16 4.10
C ALA A 48 5.20 7.10 3.72
N TYR A 49 5.86 7.71 4.72
CA TYR A 49 6.88 8.72 4.47
C TYR A 49 8.02 8.26 3.55
N TYR A 50 8.38 6.97 3.59
CA TYR A 50 9.47 6.42 2.80
C TYR A 50 9.13 6.13 1.33
N PHE A 51 7.86 6.24 0.91
CA PHE A 51 7.39 5.82 -0.41
C PHE A 51 8.17 6.47 -1.56
N TRP A 52 8.56 7.73 -1.43
CA TRP A 52 9.31 8.42 -2.48
C TRP A 52 10.64 7.75 -2.78
N GLY A 53 11.36 7.28 -1.76
CA GLY A 53 12.67 6.65 -1.92
C GLY A 53 12.63 5.13 -2.12
N TYR A 54 11.44 4.54 -2.21
CA TYR A 54 11.28 3.09 -2.30
C TYR A 54 10.94 2.64 -3.72
N ASP A 55 11.72 1.69 -4.22
CA ASP A 55 11.50 0.96 -5.45
C ASP A 55 11.61 -0.53 -5.14
N LEU A 56 10.49 -1.23 -5.27
CA LEU A 56 10.39 -2.66 -4.98
C LEU A 56 11.24 -3.47 -5.97
N SER A 57 11.27 -3.05 -7.23
CA SER A 57 11.93 -3.75 -8.33
C SER A 57 13.46 -3.70 -8.26
N LEU A 58 14.01 -2.76 -7.49
CA LEU A 58 15.43 -2.64 -7.16
C LEU A 58 15.81 -3.31 -5.83
N SER A 59 14.86 -3.92 -5.11
CA SER A 59 15.15 -4.57 -3.85
C SER A 59 16.02 -5.82 -4.02
N THR A 60 16.98 -6.00 -3.11
CA THR A 60 17.83 -7.21 -3.04
C THR A 60 17.27 -8.28 -2.11
N SER A 61 16.15 -8.01 -1.43
CA SER A 61 15.52 -8.98 -0.54
C SER A 61 14.86 -10.11 -1.35
N ILE A 62 15.08 -11.36 -0.95
CA ILE A 62 14.41 -12.52 -1.56
C ILE A 62 12.88 -12.41 -1.50
N TYR A 63 12.36 -11.82 -0.42
CA TYR A 63 10.93 -11.58 -0.25
C TYR A 63 10.40 -10.65 -1.33
N GLN A 64 11.07 -9.52 -1.52
CA GLN A 64 10.67 -8.51 -2.49
C GLN A 64 10.90 -8.94 -3.94
N TYR A 65 11.97 -9.69 -4.18
CA TYR A 65 12.19 -10.39 -5.46
C TYR A 65 10.97 -11.22 -5.84
N LYS A 66 10.46 -12.06 -4.92
CA LYS A 66 9.28 -12.90 -5.17
C LYS A 66 8.02 -12.06 -5.43
N ARG A 67 7.86 -10.90 -4.78
CA ARG A 67 6.74 -9.99 -5.07
C ARG A 67 6.79 -9.48 -6.52
N VAL A 68 7.96 -9.12 -7.01
CA VAL A 68 8.13 -8.68 -8.40
C VAL A 68 7.85 -9.82 -9.37
N THR A 69 8.48 -10.99 -9.17
CA THR A 69 8.46 -12.09 -10.13
C THR A 69 7.20 -12.95 -10.09
N GLU A 70 6.60 -13.15 -8.92
CA GLU A 70 5.47 -14.06 -8.72
C GLU A 70 4.12 -13.33 -8.61
N VAL A 71 4.12 -12.00 -8.38
CA VAL A 71 2.87 -11.22 -8.29
C VAL A 71 2.80 -10.11 -9.32
N ASN A 72 3.67 -9.12 -9.19
CA ASN A 72 3.54 -7.88 -9.96
C ASN A 72 3.79 -8.10 -11.45
N TYR A 73 4.83 -8.85 -11.83
CA TYR A 73 5.06 -9.17 -13.24
C TYR A 73 3.94 -10.05 -13.83
N PRO A 74 3.50 -11.13 -13.17
CA PRO A 74 2.34 -11.90 -13.63
C PRO A 74 1.08 -11.06 -13.83
N VAL A 75 0.76 -10.18 -12.88
CA VAL A 75 -0.40 -9.27 -12.95
C VAL A 75 -0.19 -8.20 -14.02
N PHE A 76 0.87 -7.40 -13.97
CA PHE A 76 0.98 -6.22 -14.83
C PHE A 76 1.70 -6.45 -16.15
N LYS A 77 2.35 -7.62 -16.32
CA LYS A 77 3.32 -7.89 -17.40
C LYS A 77 4.41 -6.82 -17.48
N ASP A 78 4.76 -6.28 -16.33
CA ASP A 78 5.71 -5.18 -16.18
C ASP A 78 6.58 -5.41 -14.94
N LYS A 79 7.89 -5.35 -15.17
CA LYS A 79 8.92 -5.60 -14.15
C LYS A 79 9.56 -4.30 -13.64
N HIS A 80 9.11 -3.14 -14.12
CA HIS A 80 9.67 -1.82 -13.80
C HIS A 80 11.20 -1.80 -13.99
N ASN A 81 11.98 -1.46 -12.95
CA ASN A 81 13.44 -1.39 -13.00
C ASN A 81 14.13 -2.74 -12.73
N PHE A 82 13.39 -3.84 -12.56
CA PHE A 82 13.97 -5.15 -12.32
C PHE A 82 14.75 -5.66 -13.54
N SER A 83 16.05 -5.84 -13.37
CA SER A 83 16.97 -6.22 -14.45
C SER A 83 16.95 -7.72 -14.77
N GLY A 84 16.50 -8.56 -13.84
CA GLY A 84 16.45 -10.00 -14.03
C GLY A 84 15.37 -10.46 -15.02
N ASP A 85 15.39 -11.76 -15.33
CA ASP A 85 14.32 -12.43 -16.06
C ASP A 85 13.35 -13.05 -15.05
N PRO A 86 12.11 -12.56 -14.95
CA PRO A 86 11.07 -13.24 -14.17
C PRO A 86 10.74 -14.58 -14.87
N ILE A 87 11.52 -15.61 -14.58
CA ILE A 87 11.51 -16.94 -15.23
C ILE A 87 10.09 -17.49 -15.47
N GLY A 88 9.78 -17.75 -16.74
CA GLY A 88 9.65 -19.09 -17.35
C GLY A 88 8.80 -20.22 -16.73
N GLU A 89 8.21 -20.08 -15.54
CA GLU A 89 7.36 -21.11 -14.94
C GLU A 89 5.99 -20.56 -14.58
N THR A 90 5.12 -20.34 -15.56
CA THR A 90 3.73 -19.95 -15.26
C THR A 90 2.72 -20.41 -16.32
N GLN A 91 2.88 -21.60 -16.90
CA GLN A 91 1.84 -22.13 -17.79
C GLN A 91 0.50 -22.33 -17.06
N THR A 92 0.54 -22.58 -15.74
CA THR A 92 -0.65 -22.75 -14.88
C THR A 92 -1.15 -21.44 -14.27
N PHE A 93 -0.30 -20.42 -14.11
CA PHE A 93 -0.66 -19.13 -13.48
C PHE A 93 -1.26 -18.14 -14.48
N LEU A 94 -0.96 -18.26 -15.77
CA LEU A 94 -1.45 -17.32 -16.81
C LEU A 94 -2.98 -17.39 -17.00
N THR A 95 -3.58 -18.57 -16.90
CA THR A 95 -5.04 -18.76 -16.94
C THR A 95 -5.73 -18.24 -15.67
N SER A 96 -5.07 -18.31 -14.51
CA SER A 96 -5.61 -17.78 -13.26
C SER A 96 -5.46 -16.25 -13.13
N ILE A 97 -4.47 -15.62 -13.78
CA ILE A 97 -4.31 -14.14 -13.76
C ILE A 97 -5.51 -13.42 -14.36
N THR A 98 -6.07 -13.87 -15.48
CA THR A 98 -7.24 -13.17 -16.08
C THR A 98 -8.43 -13.23 -15.13
N SER A 99 -8.65 -14.38 -14.51
CA SER A 99 -9.70 -14.56 -13.49
C SER A 99 -9.41 -13.76 -12.21
N LEU A 100 -8.14 -13.66 -11.80
CA LEU A 100 -7.68 -12.86 -10.67
C LEU A 100 -7.86 -11.37 -10.93
N LYS A 101 -7.45 -10.87 -12.11
CA LYS A 101 -7.67 -9.48 -12.51
C LYS A 101 -9.14 -9.15 -12.54
N LYS A 102 -9.96 -10.02 -13.14
CA LYS A 102 -11.40 -9.82 -13.14
C LYS A 102 -11.91 -9.79 -11.69
N SER A 103 -11.56 -10.76 -10.87
CA SER A 103 -11.96 -10.80 -9.45
C SER A 103 -11.52 -9.57 -8.64
N LEU A 104 -10.26 -9.13 -8.78
CA LEU A 104 -9.72 -7.99 -8.04
C LEU A 104 -10.29 -6.66 -8.53
N PHE A 105 -10.53 -6.51 -9.84
CA PHE A 105 -10.77 -5.20 -10.46
C PHE A 105 -12.18 -5.02 -11.05
N SER A 106 -12.97 -6.08 -11.23
CA SER A 106 -14.38 -5.95 -11.65
C SER A 106 -15.27 -5.72 -10.44
N PHE A 107 -15.95 -4.57 -10.41
CA PHE A 107 -16.94 -4.21 -9.39
C PHE A 107 -18.32 -4.85 -9.65
N GLU A 108 -18.44 -5.69 -10.69
CA GLU A 108 -19.62 -6.51 -10.93
C GLU A 108 -19.73 -7.54 -9.80
N THR A 109 -20.76 -7.42 -8.97
CA THR A 109 -21.06 -8.41 -7.93
C THR A 109 -21.32 -9.77 -8.55
N TRP A 110 -20.41 -10.73 -8.31
CA TRP A 110 -20.56 -12.18 -8.12
C TRP A 110 -19.17 -12.83 -8.35
N ALA A 111 -18.67 -13.80 -7.58
CA ALA A 111 -19.25 -14.68 -6.58
C ALA A 111 -18.13 -15.10 -5.60
N GLY A 112 -18.47 -15.25 -4.31
CA GLY A 112 -17.54 -15.70 -3.26
C GLY A 112 -16.73 -16.96 -3.64
N GLN A 113 -17.28 -17.81 -4.51
CA GLN A 113 -16.61 -18.97 -5.08
C GLN A 113 -15.27 -18.65 -5.78
N TYR A 114 -15.16 -17.54 -6.52
CA TYR A 114 -13.90 -17.18 -7.20
C TYR A 114 -12.86 -16.62 -6.24
N ILE A 115 -13.30 -15.85 -5.23
CA ILE A 115 -12.43 -15.37 -4.16
C ILE A 115 -11.90 -16.55 -3.36
N ASP A 116 -12.73 -17.55 -3.05
CA ASP A 116 -12.32 -18.75 -2.33
C ASP A 116 -11.39 -19.63 -3.16
N ILE A 117 -11.62 -19.78 -4.47
CA ILE A 117 -10.71 -20.51 -5.36
C ILE A 117 -9.35 -19.81 -5.46
N ILE A 118 -9.33 -18.49 -5.54
CA ILE A 118 -8.08 -17.72 -5.58
C ILE A 118 -7.40 -17.77 -4.22
N LYS A 119 -8.13 -17.52 -3.12
CA LYS A 119 -7.63 -17.65 -1.76
C LYS A 119 -7.11 -19.06 -1.48
N ASN A 120 -7.73 -20.13 -1.98
CA ASN A 120 -7.27 -21.50 -1.76
C ASN A 120 -6.07 -21.87 -2.66
N ASN A 121 -6.02 -21.42 -3.92
CA ASN A 121 -4.87 -21.63 -4.80
C ASN A 121 -3.68 -20.72 -4.46
N LEU A 122 -3.94 -19.61 -3.75
CA LEU A 122 -2.98 -18.62 -3.31
C LEU A 122 -2.90 -18.57 -1.77
N ALA A 123 -3.42 -19.59 -1.06
CA ALA A 123 -3.45 -19.65 0.41
C ALA A 123 -2.05 -19.78 1.00
N ASP A 124 -1.23 -20.61 0.36
CA ASP A 124 0.21 -20.75 0.64
C ASP A 124 1.01 -19.58 0.07
N SER A 125 0.36 -18.72 -0.70
CA SER A 125 0.97 -17.55 -1.28
C SER A 125 0.77 -16.42 -0.26
N HIS A 126 1.85 -16.04 0.42
CA HIS A 126 1.85 -14.93 1.39
C HIS A 126 1.44 -13.56 0.78
N TYR A 127 0.89 -13.50 -0.44
CA TYR A 127 0.65 -12.33 -1.29
C TYR A 127 -0.67 -11.59 -1.02
N PHE A 128 -1.66 -12.26 -0.42
CA PHE A 128 -2.99 -11.73 -0.10
C PHE A 128 -3.13 -11.52 1.41
N PRO A 129 -4.14 -10.75 1.90
CA PRO A 129 -4.21 -10.35 3.30
C PRO A 129 -3.95 -11.52 4.25
N TYR A 130 -2.82 -11.44 4.96
CA TYR A 130 -2.59 -12.22 6.16
C TYR A 130 -3.75 -11.97 7.13
N PRO A 131 -4.21 -12.98 7.90
CA PRO A 131 -5.05 -12.70 9.05
C PRO A 131 -4.38 -11.59 9.86
N ARG A 132 -5.14 -10.57 10.23
CA ARG A 132 -4.59 -9.49 11.07
C ARG A 132 -4.52 -10.05 12.47
N GLU A 133 -3.35 -10.61 12.80
CA GLU A 133 -3.11 -11.34 14.03
C GLU A 133 -3.18 -10.43 15.27
N ASP A 134 -3.25 -11.07 16.44
CA ASP A 134 -3.15 -10.42 17.74
C ASP A 134 -1.83 -9.64 17.87
N SER A 135 -1.89 -8.49 18.53
CA SER A 135 -0.77 -7.55 18.65
C SER A 135 0.56 -8.18 19.08
N GLU A 136 1.61 -8.00 18.28
CA GLU A 136 3.00 -8.33 18.64
C GLU A 136 3.65 -7.24 19.50
N VAL A 137 3.17 -6.01 19.39
CA VAL A 137 3.77 -4.79 19.97
C VAL A 137 3.85 -4.81 21.49
N LEU A 138 3.02 -5.62 22.16
CA LEU A 138 2.95 -5.69 23.62
C LEU A 138 3.23 -7.11 24.17
N LYS A 139 3.70 -8.03 23.33
CA LYS A 139 4.14 -9.36 23.79
C LYS A 139 5.53 -9.33 24.44
N HIS A 140 6.24 -8.21 24.33
CA HIS A 140 7.57 -7.99 24.92
C HIS A 140 7.57 -6.84 25.92
N ASP A 141 8.65 -6.72 26.69
CA ASP A 141 8.90 -5.55 27.53
C ASP A 141 9.25 -4.30 26.69
N ASP A 142 9.12 -3.12 27.29
CA ASP A 142 9.34 -1.83 26.63
C ASP A 142 10.74 -1.68 26.00
N VAL A 143 11.77 -2.27 26.60
CA VAL A 143 13.14 -2.16 26.05
C VAL A 143 13.22 -2.95 24.76
N THR A 144 12.78 -4.21 24.80
CA THR A 144 12.73 -5.08 23.62
C THR A 144 11.87 -4.48 22.51
N ASN A 145 10.73 -3.86 22.85
CA ASN A 145 9.87 -3.20 21.85
C ASN A 145 10.55 -2.00 21.19
N ARG A 146 11.26 -1.17 21.95
CA ARG A 146 12.01 -0.03 21.39
C ARG A 146 13.11 -0.51 20.44
N GLU A 147 13.83 -1.57 20.79
CA GLU A 147 14.88 -2.15 19.95
C GLU A 147 14.33 -2.68 18.62
N LYS A 148 13.28 -3.52 18.67
CA LYS A 148 12.66 -4.07 17.46
C LYS A 148 12.01 -3.00 16.59
N ALA A 149 11.38 -2.00 17.21
CA ALA A 149 10.80 -0.88 16.48
C ALA A 149 11.89 -0.01 15.81
N LEU A 150 13.05 0.14 16.46
CA LEU A 150 14.22 0.81 15.87
C LEU A 150 14.73 0.04 14.64
N GLU A 151 14.95 -1.27 14.74
CA GLU A 151 15.37 -2.10 13.60
C GLU A 151 14.40 -1.98 12.41
N ARG A 152 13.09 -2.01 12.72
CA ARG A 152 12.03 -1.82 11.72
C ARG A 152 12.11 -0.44 11.08
N ALA A 153 12.24 0.63 11.87
CA ALA A 153 12.35 2.00 11.38
C ALA A 153 13.63 2.25 10.57
N GLU A 154 14.77 1.70 10.96
CA GLU A 154 16.03 1.81 10.22
C GLU A 154 15.92 1.23 8.80
N SER A 155 15.15 0.15 8.64
CA SER A 155 14.87 -0.42 7.33
C SER A 155 14.16 0.57 6.39
N HIS A 156 13.42 1.54 6.93
CA HIS A 156 12.67 2.56 6.20
C HIS A 156 13.42 3.90 6.10
N ASN A 157 14.13 4.30 7.16
CA ASN A 157 14.92 5.54 7.21
C ASN A 157 15.98 5.64 6.11
N LYS A 158 16.40 4.51 5.53
CA LYS A 158 17.44 4.45 4.50
C LYS A 158 16.97 4.77 3.08
N PHE A 159 15.67 4.86 2.80
CA PHE A 159 15.19 4.90 1.41
C PHE A 159 15.43 6.24 0.71
N PHE A 160 15.40 7.37 1.42
CA PHE A 160 15.56 8.69 0.78
C PHE A 160 16.96 8.99 0.24
N LYS A 161 17.96 8.16 0.57
CA LYS A 161 19.29 8.27 -0.03
C LYS A 161 19.30 7.98 -1.55
N TYR A 162 18.29 7.28 -2.06
CA TYR A 162 18.18 6.92 -3.47
C TYR A 162 17.55 8.06 -4.29
N THR A 163 18.34 9.10 -4.56
CA THR A 163 17.85 10.33 -5.22
C THR A 163 17.25 10.11 -6.62
N SER A 164 17.71 9.10 -7.38
CA SER A 164 17.13 8.73 -8.67
C SER A 164 15.71 8.18 -8.50
N THR A 165 15.50 7.29 -7.54
CA THR A 165 14.18 6.72 -7.20
C THR A 165 13.22 7.81 -6.74
N VAL A 166 13.68 8.73 -5.88
CA VAL A 166 12.86 9.87 -5.44
C VAL A 166 12.37 10.70 -6.63
N LYS A 167 13.27 11.07 -7.55
CA LYS A 167 12.92 11.86 -8.75
C LYS A 167 11.96 11.12 -9.67
N GLU A 168 12.20 9.82 -9.88
CA GLU A 168 11.32 8.98 -10.70
C GLU A 168 9.92 8.90 -10.09
N ASN A 169 9.82 8.58 -8.79
CA ASN A 169 8.56 8.45 -8.08
C ASN A 169 7.78 9.76 -8.03
N GLN A 170 8.46 10.90 -7.81
CA GLN A 170 7.85 12.23 -7.91
C GLN A 170 7.22 12.47 -9.29
N LYS A 171 7.95 12.12 -10.36
CA LYS A 171 7.44 12.27 -11.73
C LYS A 171 6.24 11.34 -11.99
N LEU A 172 6.36 10.07 -11.63
CA LEU A 172 5.29 9.08 -11.79
C LEU A 172 4.01 9.50 -11.08
N PHE A 173 4.13 10.02 -9.85
CA PHE A 173 2.99 10.47 -9.07
C PHE A 173 2.39 11.77 -9.59
N ALA A 174 3.21 12.73 -10.01
CA ALA A 174 2.71 13.94 -10.66
C ALA A 174 1.92 13.62 -11.94
N ASP A 175 2.46 12.75 -12.79
CA ASP A 175 1.79 12.29 -14.01
C ASP A 175 0.47 11.54 -13.68
N PHE A 176 0.46 10.75 -12.60
CA PHE A 176 -0.75 10.09 -12.09
C PHE A 176 -1.80 11.07 -11.56
N LEU A 177 -1.42 12.02 -10.68
CA LEU A 177 -2.36 13.01 -10.14
C LEU A 177 -3.00 13.83 -11.25
N LYS A 178 -2.21 14.25 -12.24
CA LYS A 178 -2.71 14.93 -13.45
C LYS A 178 -3.79 14.11 -14.16
N GLU A 179 -3.51 12.82 -14.39
CA GLU A 179 -4.44 11.90 -15.03
C GLU A 179 -5.73 11.75 -14.21
N MET A 180 -5.62 11.47 -12.90
CA MET A 180 -6.76 11.29 -12.01
C MET A 180 -7.62 12.55 -11.91
N ASN A 181 -7.00 13.72 -11.79
CA ASN A 181 -7.72 15.00 -11.76
C ASN A 181 -8.45 15.27 -13.08
N ASN A 182 -7.87 14.94 -14.24
CA ASN A 182 -8.54 15.07 -15.53
C ASN A 182 -9.77 14.15 -15.65
N TYR A 183 -9.73 12.97 -15.02
CA TYR A 183 -10.88 12.07 -14.93
C TYR A 183 -11.89 12.46 -13.84
N GLY A 184 -11.63 13.52 -13.06
CA GLY A 184 -12.49 13.92 -11.95
C GLY A 184 -12.44 12.95 -10.75
N ILE A 185 -11.39 12.14 -10.65
CA ILE A 185 -11.21 11.18 -9.57
C ILE A 185 -10.60 11.89 -8.36
N LYS A 186 -11.24 11.72 -7.21
CA LYS A 186 -10.78 12.26 -5.93
C LYS A 186 -9.76 11.32 -5.29
N ILE A 187 -8.58 11.86 -5.01
CA ILE A 187 -7.48 11.11 -4.40
C ILE A 187 -7.35 11.49 -2.94
N LEU A 188 -7.56 10.52 -2.04
CA LEU A 188 -7.28 10.64 -0.62
C LEU A 188 -6.03 9.84 -0.28
N LEU A 189 -4.97 10.54 0.09
CA LEU A 189 -3.76 9.96 0.64
C LEU A 189 -3.85 9.96 2.16
N TYR A 190 -3.34 8.92 2.79
CA TYR A 190 -3.12 8.94 4.23
C TYR A 190 -1.75 8.38 4.60
N VAL A 191 -1.06 9.03 5.53
CA VAL A 191 0.09 8.44 6.20
C VAL A 191 -0.46 7.56 7.31
N PRO A 192 -0.16 6.25 7.33
CA PRO A 192 -0.73 5.34 8.31
C PRO A 192 -0.29 5.70 9.73
N PRO A 193 -1.16 5.49 10.74
CA PRO A 193 -0.74 5.56 12.13
C PRO A 193 0.28 4.47 12.44
N VAL A 194 1.10 4.72 13.44
CA VAL A 194 2.13 3.79 13.92
C VAL A 194 2.18 3.80 15.43
N THR A 195 2.77 2.75 15.99
CA THR A 195 3.05 2.67 17.43
C THR A 195 3.98 3.79 17.88
N GLU A 196 3.92 4.15 19.16
CA GLU A 196 4.86 5.11 19.74
C GLU A 196 6.31 4.63 19.65
N PHE A 197 6.54 3.32 19.74
CA PHE A 197 7.86 2.72 19.66
C PHE A 197 8.50 2.98 18.29
N TYR A 198 7.73 2.80 17.21
CA TYR A 198 8.20 3.05 15.85
C TYR A 198 8.35 4.54 15.57
N ARG A 199 7.36 5.34 15.97
CA ARG A 199 7.32 6.79 15.79
C ARG A 199 8.59 7.48 16.29
N ASN A 200 9.05 7.08 17.48
CA ASN A 200 10.24 7.63 18.12
C ASN A 200 11.56 7.24 17.42
N SER A 201 11.52 6.26 16.51
CA SER A 201 12.68 5.75 15.77
C SER A 201 12.73 6.23 14.32
N ILE A 202 11.71 6.93 13.84
CA ILE A 202 11.73 7.54 12.49
C ILE A 202 12.66 8.75 12.46
N ASN A 203 13.49 8.81 11.42
CA ASN A 203 14.36 9.95 11.16
C ASN A 203 13.51 11.19 10.83
N PRO A 204 13.60 12.30 11.58
CA PRO A 204 12.85 13.52 11.28
C PRO A 204 13.11 14.08 9.88
N CYS A 205 14.31 13.88 9.32
CA CYS A 205 14.63 14.30 7.95
C CYS A 205 13.77 13.57 6.91
N LEU A 206 13.40 12.31 7.17
CA LEU A 206 12.50 11.55 6.29
C LEU A 206 11.14 12.25 6.17
N ILE A 207 10.63 12.78 7.28
CA ILE A 207 9.36 13.51 7.34
C ILE A 207 9.48 14.83 6.59
N SER A 208 10.54 15.60 6.84
CA SER A 208 10.75 16.88 6.12
C SER A 208 10.91 16.68 4.62
N ASP A 209 11.66 15.66 4.20
CA ASP A 209 11.89 15.38 2.79
C ASP A 209 10.61 14.88 2.11
N PHE A 210 9.80 14.08 2.81
CA PHE A 210 8.48 13.68 2.35
C PHE A 210 7.59 14.89 2.03
N TYR A 211 7.49 15.84 2.97
CA TYR A 211 6.69 17.03 2.77
C TYR A 211 7.26 17.92 1.68
N ALA A 212 8.58 18.05 1.57
CA ALA A 212 9.23 18.77 0.47
C ALA A 212 8.87 18.18 -0.90
N CYS A 213 8.69 16.86 -1.01
CA CYS A 213 8.21 16.20 -2.23
C CYS A 213 6.71 16.48 -2.50
N MET A 214 5.89 16.63 -1.45
CA MET A 214 4.45 16.87 -1.55
C MET A 214 4.09 18.31 -1.91
N GLU A 215 4.85 19.31 -1.43
CA GLU A 215 4.56 20.73 -1.65
C GLU A 215 4.33 21.13 -3.12
N PRO A 216 5.21 20.80 -4.09
CA PRO A 216 4.95 21.12 -5.48
C PRO A 216 3.72 20.39 -6.04
N LEU A 217 3.35 19.23 -5.50
CA LEU A 217 2.17 18.50 -5.95
C LEU A 217 0.88 19.16 -5.45
N LYS A 218 0.83 19.58 -4.18
CA LYS A 218 -0.32 20.29 -3.60
C LYS A 218 -0.61 21.60 -4.32
N ALA A 219 0.42 22.27 -4.81
CA ALA A 219 0.27 23.52 -5.57
C ALA A 219 -0.32 23.33 -6.97
N ASN A 220 -0.18 22.14 -7.56
CA ASN A 220 -0.50 21.88 -8.97
C ASN A 220 -1.67 20.92 -9.19
N TYR A 221 -2.04 20.14 -8.16
CA TYR A 221 -3.01 19.06 -8.27
C TYR A 221 -3.98 19.07 -7.09
N HIS A 222 -5.18 18.54 -7.33
CA HIS A 222 -6.21 18.39 -6.32
C HIS A 222 -6.20 16.98 -5.73
N PHE A 223 -5.79 16.87 -4.48
CA PHE A 223 -5.88 15.66 -3.67
C PHE A 223 -5.90 16.05 -2.19
N LYS A 224 -6.35 15.13 -1.34
CA LYS A 224 -6.33 15.29 0.11
C LYS A 224 -5.23 14.43 0.71
N LEU A 225 -4.50 14.94 1.69
CA LEU A 225 -3.51 14.20 2.46
C LEU A 225 -3.86 14.31 3.94
N ILE A 226 -3.97 13.17 4.61
CA ILE A 226 -4.19 13.09 6.05
C ILE A 226 -2.99 12.40 6.67
N ASP A 227 -2.34 13.06 7.62
CA ASP A 227 -1.21 12.48 8.32
C ASP A 227 -1.67 11.93 9.68
N LEU A 228 -1.81 10.60 9.78
CA LEU A 228 -2.20 9.91 11.01
C LEU A 228 -0.98 9.35 11.77
N PHE A 229 0.25 9.60 11.29
CA PHE A 229 1.46 9.01 11.84
C PHE A 229 1.61 9.28 13.34
N ASN A 230 1.29 10.52 13.74
CA ASN A 230 1.35 10.98 15.12
C ASN A 230 -0.01 11.00 15.84
N SER A 231 -1.05 10.39 15.26
CA SER A 231 -2.39 10.42 15.83
C SER A 231 -2.42 9.78 17.23
N ASP A 232 -3.13 10.45 18.14
CA ASP A 232 -3.50 9.97 19.48
C ASP A 232 -4.78 9.12 19.46
N ALA A 233 -5.42 9.02 18.29
CA ALA A 233 -6.59 8.18 18.10
C ALA A 233 -6.24 6.70 18.06
N PHE A 234 -4.98 6.25 18.18
CA PHE A 234 -4.61 4.83 18.12
C PHE A 234 -3.81 4.43 19.36
N GLU A 235 -4.16 3.29 19.94
CA GLU A 235 -3.46 2.70 21.08
C GLU A 235 -2.64 1.48 20.64
N ASN A 236 -1.64 1.06 21.42
CA ASN A 236 -0.76 -0.06 21.04
C ASN A 236 -1.52 -1.38 20.73
N THR A 237 -2.71 -1.58 21.33
CA THR A 237 -3.60 -2.72 21.05
C THR A 237 -4.29 -2.66 19.69
N ASP A 238 -4.24 -1.53 18.99
CA ASP A 238 -4.77 -1.36 17.62
C ASP A 238 -3.77 -1.88 16.56
N PHE A 239 -2.58 -2.32 16.97
CA PHE A 239 -1.49 -2.70 16.08
C PHE A 239 -1.19 -4.19 16.10
N ALA A 240 -0.96 -4.77 14.93
CA ALA A 240 -0.46 -6.13 14.76
C ALA A 240 1.06 -6.17 14.98
N ASP A 241 1.78 -5.17 14.48
CA ASP A 241 3.22 -4.97 14.70
C ASP A 241 3.54 -3.47 14.82
N TYR A 242 4.81 -3.09 14.78
CA TYR A 242 5.22 -1.71 15.10
C TYR A 242 4.68 -0.64 14.12
N ASP A 243 4.37 -1.01 12.87
CA ASP A 243 3.95 -0.09 11.80
C ASP A 243 2.72 -0.57 11.01
N HIS A 244 2.11 -1.68 11.40
CA HIS A 244 0.86 -2.17 10.83
C HIS A 244 -0.21 -2.35 11.90
N LEU A 245 -1.40 -1.85 11.58
CA LEU A 245 -2.59 -2.03 12.39
C LEU A 245 -3.03 -3.52 12.41
N ASN A 246 -3.87 -3.89 13.37
CA ASN A 246 -4.62 -5.16 13.37
C ASN A 246 -6.07 -4.94 12.88
N ASP A 247 -6.97 -5.91 13.09
CA ASP A 247 -8.38 -5.79 12.72
C ASP A 247 -9.10 -4.64 13.45
N LEU A 248 -8.81 -4.43 14.74
CA LEU A 248 -9.40 -3.35 15.54
C LEU A 248 -8.93 -1.99 15.01
N GLY A 249 -7.61 -1.83 14.87
CA GLY A 249 -7.01 -0.61 14.36
C GLY A 249 -7.46 -0.26 12.95
N ALA A 250 -7.60 -1.26 12.05
CA ALA A 250 -8.13 -1.02 10.72
C ALA A 250 -9.57 -0.50 10.72
N ARG A 251 -10.42 -1.02 11.61
CA ARG A 251 -11.81 -0.55 11.69
C ARG A 251 -11.86 0.92 12.10
N LYS A 252 -11.04 1.28 13.07
CA LYS A 252 -10.86 2.66 13.54
C LYS A 252 -10.31 3.58 12.46
N LEU A 253 -9.31 3.11 11.71
CA LEU A 253 -8.76 3.84 10.56
C LEU A 253 -9.83 4.07 9.50
N ALA A 254 -10.64 3.06 9.17
CA ALA A 254 -11.72 3.21 8.20
C ALA A 254 -12.74 4.26 8.66
N GLU A 255 -13.15 4.26 9.93
CA GLU A 255 -14.06 5.28 10.48
C GLU A 255 -13.51 6.69 10.29
N ILE A 256 -12.23 6.92 10.60
CA ILE A 256 -11.56 8.22 10.39
C ILE A 256 -11.59 8.60 8.91
N LEU A 257 -11.17 7.70 8.01
CA LEU A 257 -11.05 8.02 6.59
C LEU A 257 -12.40 8.23 5.91
N VAL A 258 -13.47 7.58 6.36
CA VAL A 258 -14.83 7.76 5.81
C VAL A 258 -15.33 9.18 6.02
N HIS A 259 -15.09 9.79 7.18
CA HIS A 259 -15.42 11.19 7.45
C HIS A 259 -14.71 12.17 6.52
N GLU A 260 -13.65 11.72 5.85
CA GLU A 260 -12.76 12.57 5.10
C GLU A 260 -13.00 12.49 3.59
N LEU A 261 -13.92 11.64 3.14
CA LEU A 261 -14.30 11.45 1.73
C LEU A 261 -15.18 12.58 1.17
N GLU A 262 -15.68 13.48 2.02
CA GLU A 262 -16.47 14.66 1.62
C GLU A 262 -15.58 15.87 1.25
N PHE A 263 -14.78 15.76 0.18
CA PHE A 263 -13.95 16.88 -0.34
C PHE A 263 -14.07 17.05 -1.85
#